data_AF-A0A3M9ZJV1-F1
#
_entry.id   AF-A0A3M9ZJV1-F1
#
_cell.length_a   1.000
_cell.length_b   1.000
_cell.length_c   1.000
_cell.angle_alpha   90.00
_cell.angle_beta   90.00
_cell.angle_gamma   90.00
#
_symmetry.space_group_name_H-M   'P 1'
#
loop_
_entity.id
_entity.type
_entity.pdbx_description
1 polymer ?
#
loop_
_entity_poly.entity_id
_entity_poly.type
_entity_poly.pdbx_seq_one_letter_code
_entity_poly.pdbx_strand_id
1 'polypeptide(L)'
;MAADEIEVPLAVREDLPHWVEETPLGDRRGAIAQYRYGNLHIRRYADRYTVHADEADPRRDPIGHLVRDAPGVLAVAAAVPAAAYAAWRIARALRGGP
;
A
#
# COMPACT_ATOMS: atom_id res chain seq x y z
N MET A 1 10.43 -4.81 -11.61
CA MET A 1 9.37 -3.81 -11.82
C MET A 1 8.04 -4.54 -11.67
N ALA A 2 7.06 -3.96 -10.95
CA ALA A 2 5.70 -4.46 -11.03
C ALA A 2 5.25 -4.28 -12.50
N ALA A 3 4.61 -5.29 -13.09
CA ALA A 3 4.33 -5.31 -14.53
C ALA A 3 3.49 -4.10 -15.02
N ASP A 4 2.80 -3.43 -14.09
CA ASP A 4 1.85 -2.35 -14.37
C ASP A 4 2.34 -0.95 -13.95
N GLU A 5 3.62 -0.80 -13.58
CA GLU A 5 4.20 0.50 -13.19
C GLU A 5 5.00 1.12 -14.34
N ILE A 6 4.58 2.32 -14.76
CA ILE A 6 5.20 3.11 -15.83
C ILE A 6 6.05 4.21 -15.21
N GLU A 7 7.27 4.38 -15.70
CA GLU A 7 8.13 5.50 -15.34
C GLU A 7 7.94 6.66 -16.33
N VAL A 8 7.77 7.87 -15.79
CA VAL A 8 7.62 9.11 -16.57
C VAL A 8 8.72 10.08 -16.15
N PRO A 9 9.70 10.38 -17.04
CA PRO A 9 10.75 11.35 -16.72
C PRO A 9 10.17 12.74 -16.43
N LEU A 10 10.77 13.49 -15.49
CA LEU A 10 10.31 14.86 -15.17
C LEU A 10 10.27 15.78 -16.38
N ALA A 11 11.22 15.62 -17.31
CA ALA A 11 11.28 16.41 -18.55
C ALA A 11 10.04 16.24 -19.45
N VAL A 12 9.30 15.13 -19.32
CA VAL A 12 8.07 14.89 -20.10
C VAL A 12 6.88 15.58 -19.44
N ARG A 13 6.90 15.73 -18.11
CA ARG A 13 5.80 16.31 -17.34
C ARG A 13 6.33 16.89 -16.03
N GLU A 14 6.65 18.17 -16.05
CA GLU A 14 7.20 18.85 -14.88
C GLU A 14 6.11 19.04 -13.80
N ASP A 15 4.90 19.41 -14.23
CA ASP A 15 3.75 19.66 -13.37
C ASP A 15 2.71 18.52 -13.36
N LEU A 16 2.27 18.17 -12.16
CA LEU A 16 1.14 17.28 -11.97
C LEU A 16 -0.19 18.00 -12.26
N PRO A 17 -1.18 17.31 -12.83
CA PRO A 17 -2.47 17.91 -13.09
C PRO A 17 -3.19 18.26 -11.78
N HIS A 18 -3.93 19.36 -11.76
CA HIS A 18 -4.61 19.87 -10.55
C HIS A 18 -5.64 18.92 -9.92
N TRP A 19 -6.08 17.89 -10.64
CA TRP A 19 -7.05 16.90 -10.17
C TRP A 19 -6.43 15.72 -9.42
N VAL A 20 -5.09 15.59 -9.36
CA VAL A 20 -4.46 14.62 -8.45
C VAL A 20 -4.29 15.23 -7.07
N GLU A 21 -4.53 14.41 -6.05
CA GLU A 21 -4.45 14.82 -4.65
C GLU A 21 -3.27 14.11 -3.97
N GLU A 22 -2.48 14.84 -3.19
CA GLU A 22 -1.42 14.24 -2.39
C GLU A 22 -2.03 13.30 -1.33
N THR A 23 -1.37 12.18 -1.06
CA THR A 23 -1.89 11.18 -0.12
C THR A 23 -0.79 10.55 0.73
N PRO A 24 -1.04 10.24 2.01
CA PRO A 24 -0.18 9.37 2.79
C PRO A 24 -0.44 7.88 2.54
N LEU A 25 -1.45 7.51 1.75
CA LEU A 25 -1.90 6.13 1.58
C LEU A 25 -1.14 5.37 0.49
N GLY A 26 -0.53 4.25 0.90
CA GLY A 26 0.30 3.40 0.06
C GLY A 26 1.77 3.46 0.47
N ASP A 27 2.53 2.46 0.02
CA ASP A 27 3.98 2.43 0.22
C ASP A 27 4.66 3.49 -0.66
N ARG A 28 5.43 4.38 -0.04
CA ARG A 28 6.18 5.44 -0.74
C ARG A 28 7.30 4.89 -1.60
N ARG A 29 7.88 3.72 -1.30
CA ARG A 29 9.03 3.15 -2.02
C ARG A 29 10.16 4.18 -2.29
N GLY A 30 10.48 5.00 -1.29
CA GLY A 30 11.50 6.04 -1.39
C GLY A 30 11.08 7.31 -2.16
N ALA A 31 9.82 7.43 -2.56
CA ALA A 31 9.28 8.64 -3.17
C ALA A 31 9.22 9.80 -2.18
N ILE A 32 9.45 11.02 -2.69
CA ILE A 32 9.38 12.26 -1.91
C ILE A 32 7.93 12.69 -1.66
N ALA A 33 7.02 12.34 -2.56
CA ALA A 33 5.58 12.55 -2.44
C ALA A 33 4.83 11.49 -3.26
N GLN A 34 3.55 11.28 -2.94
CA GLN A 34 2.68 10.38 -3.69
C GLN A 34 1.27 10.95 -3.77
N TYR A 35 0.59 10.66 -4.88
CA TYR A 35 -0.66 11.31 -5.28
C TYR A 35 -1.65 10.28 -5.81
N ARG A 36 -2.95 10.58 -5.69
CA ARG A 36 -4.03 9.71 -6.17
C ARG A 36 -5.12 10.46 -6.92
N TYR A 37 -5.75 9.77 -7.87
CA TYR A 37 -7.01 10.17 -8.49
C TYR A 37 -7.82 8.94 -8.90
N GLY A 38 -8.90 8.65 -8.19
CA GLY A 38 -9.55 7.34 -8.25
C GLY A 38 -8.52 6.22 -8.03
N ASN A 39 -8.46 5.30 -8.98
CA ASN A 39 -7.53 4.17 -8.97
C ASN A 39 -6.10 4.53 -9.41
N LEU A 40 -5.86 5.73 -9.95
CA LEU A 40 -4.52 6.16 -10.34
C LEU A 40 -3.68 6.46 -9.10
N HIS A 41 -2.48 5.88 -9.04
CA HIS A 41 -1.49 6.16 -8.01
C HIS A 41 -0.18 6.60 -8.66
N ILE A 42 0.32 7.75 -8.21
CA ILE A 42 1.53 8.39 -8.73
C ILE A 42 2.50 8.55 -7.58
N ARG A 43 3.77 8.17 -7.79
CA ARG A 43 4.86 8.48 -6.88
C ARG A 43 5.81 9.45 -7.54
N ARG A 44 6.23 10.49 -6.81
CA ARG A 44 7.22 11.46 -7.26
C ARG A 44 8.58 11.13 -6.66
N TYR A 45 9.58 11.03 -7.51
CA TYR A 45 10.99 10.94 -7.16
C TYR A 45 11.70 12.24 -7.56
N ALA A 46 12.99 12.34 -7.26
CA ALA A 46 13.79 13.52 -7.61
C ALA A 46 13.99 13.67 -9.14
N ASP A 47 13.88 12.58 -9.89
CA ASP A 47 14.24 12.49 -11.32
C ASP A 47 13.10 11.99 -12.22
N ARG A 48 12.04 11.42 -11.64
CA ARG A 48 10.92 10.83 -12.37
C ARG A 48 9.64 10.77 -11.55
N TYR A 49 8.55 10.45 -12.22
CA TYR A 49 7.34 9.89 -11.62
C TYR A 49 7.27 8.39 -11.91
N THR A 50 6.69 7.62 -10.99
CA THR A 50 6.14 6.31 -11.33
C THR A 50 4.62 6.37 -11.23
N VAL A 51 3.94 5.69 -12.14
CA VAL A 51 2.48 5.73 -12.26
C VAL A 51 1.97 4.30 -12.44
N HIS A 52 0.95 3.93 -11.69
CA HIS A 52 0.19 2.69 -11.89
C HIS A 52 -1.28 2.94 -11.57
N ALA A 53 -2.13 2.01 -11.99
CA ALA A 53 -3.52 1.96 -11.60
C ALA A 53 -3.73 0.79 -10.62
N ASP A 54 -4.24 1.10 -9.44
CA ASP A 54 -4.76 0.09 -8.52
C ASP A 54 -6.08 -0.47 -9.07
N GLU A 55 -6.44 -1.70 -8.74
CA GLU A 55 -7.75 -2.26 -9.03
C GLU A 55 -8.83 -1.62 -8.14
N ALA A 56 -8.50 -1.28 -6.89
CA ALA A 56 -9.41 -0.60 -5.97
C ALA A 56 -8.75 0.62 -5.30
N ASP A 57 -9.40 1.79 -5.35
CA ASP A 57 -8.97 2.97 -4.60
C ASP A 57 -9.09 2.70 -3.08
N PRO A 58 -8.00 2.69 -2.30
CA PRO A 58 -8.03 2.42 -0.86
C PRO A 58 -8.84 3.43 -0.05
N ARG A 59 -9.13 4.61 -0.62
CA ARG A 59 -10.00 5.63 0.01
C ARG A 59 -11.48 5.26 -0.06
N ARG A 60 -11.86 4.41 -1.03
CA ARG A 60 -13.25 4.01 -1.29
C ARG A 60 -13.52 2.54 -0.95
N ASP A 61 -12.62 1.64 -1.34
CA ASP A 61 -12.71 0.20 -1.07
C ASP A 61 -11.40 -0.31 -0.44
N PRO A 62 -11.17 -0.01 0.85
CA PRO A 62 -9.92 -0.38 1.53
C PRO A 62 -9.74 -1.91 1.65
N ILE A 63 -10.84 -2.67 1.78
CA ILE A 63 -10.79 -4.12 1.89
C ILE A 63 -10.46 -4.73 0.52
N GLY A 64 -11.15 -4.28 -0.54
CA GLY A 64 -10.84 -4.71 -1.90
C GLY A 64 -9.40 -4.39 -2.30
N HIS A 65 -8.90 -3.21 -1.93
CA HIS A 65 -7.50 -2.84 -2.15
C HIS A 65 -6.52 -3.81 -1.48
N LEU A 66 -6.74 -4.16 -0.22
CA LEU A 66 -5.88 -5.12 0.48
C LEU A 66 -5.88 -6.51 -0.15
N VAL A 67 -7.03 -6.96 -0.68
CA VAL A 67 -7.15 -8.30 -1.29
C VAL A 67 -6.52 -8.33 -2.68
N ARG A 68 -6.76 -7.29 -3.50
CA ARG A 68 -6.42 -7.28 -4.93
C ARG A 68 -5.06 -6.64 -5.20
N ASP A 69 -4.79 -5.49 -4.58
CA ASP A 69 -3.59 -4.68 -4.84
C ASP A 69 -2.46 -4.92 -3.84
N ALA A 70 -2.80 -5.23 -2.58
CA ALA A 70 -1.83 -5.38 -1.49
C ALA A 70 -1.93 -6.70 -0.68
N PRO A 71 -2.02 -7.88 -1.32
CA PRO A 71 -2.24 -9.15 -0.63
C PRO A 71 -1.13 -9.51 0.38
N GLY A 72 0.10 -9.05 0.14
CA GLY A 72 1.20 -9.21 1.11
C GLY A 72 0.98 -8.43 2.41
N VAL A 73 0.44 -7.21 2.32
CA VAL A 73 0.10 -6.40 3.51
C VAL A 73 -1.03 -7.08 4.28
N LEU A 74 -2.04 -7.58 3.58
CA LEU A 74 -3.13 -8.35 4.18
C LEU A 74 -2.62 -9.60 4.92
N ALA A 75 -1.72 -10.36 4.30
CA ALA A 75 -1.15 -11.56 4.90
C ALA A 75 -0.41 -11.25 6.21
N VAL A 76 0.40 -10.18 6.25
CA VAL A 76 1.11 -9.76 7.47
C VAL A 76 0.11 -9.28 8.53
N ALA A 77 -0.88 -8.48 8.15
CA ALA A 77 -1.91 -7.99 9.05
C ALA A 77 -2.72 -9.12 9.70
N ALA A 78 -2.90 -10.24 9.01
CA ALA A 78 -3.56 -11.44 9.55
C ALA A 78 -2.61 -12.33 10.39
N ALA A 79 -1.37 -12.53 9.93
CA ALA A 79 -0.44 -13.47 10.54
C ALA A 79 0.02 -13.04 11.94
N VAL A 80 0.31 -11.74 12.14
CA VAL A 80 0.77 -11.20 13.43
C VAL A 80 -0.24 -11.43 14.58
N PRO A 81 -1.52 -11.01 14.46
CA PRO A 81 -2.50 -11.24 15.52
C PRO A 81 -2.80 -12.73 15.72
N ALA A 82 -2.81 -13.53 14.65
CA ALA A 82 -3.00 -14.98 14.76
C ALA A 82 -1.88 -15.64 15.58
N ALA A 83 -0.61 -15.26 15.33
CA ALA A 83 0.53 -15.73 16.09
C ALA A 83 0.47 -15.27 17.56
N ALA A 84 0.10 -14.01 17.80
CA ALA A 84 -0.08 -13.47 19.15
C ALA A 84 -1.19 -14.22 19.92
N TYR A 85 -2.31 -14.50 19.25
CA TYR A 85 -3.40 -15.28 19.82
C TYR A 85 -2.96 -16.71 20.16
N ALA A 86 -2.27 -17.40 19.24
CA ALA A 86 -1.75 -18.73 19.50
C ALA A 86 -0.78 -18.76 20.69
N ALA A 87 0.15 -17.81 20.76
CA ALA A 87 1.08 -17.68 21.89
C ALA A 87 0.33 -17.43 23.21
N TRP A 88 -0.67 -16.55 23.21
CA TRP A 88 -1.51 -16.31 24.38
C TRP A 88 -2.26 -17.57 24.84
N ARG A 89 -2.82 -18.34 23.90
CA ARG A 89 -3.51 -19.60 24.18
C ARG A 89 -2.58 -20.62 24.84
N ILE A 90 -1.36 -20.77 24.31
CA ILE A 90 -0.34 -21.66 24.88
C ILE A 90 0.05 -21.19 26.29
N ALA A 91 0.39 -19.91 26.46
CA ALA A 91 0.77 -19.35 27.77
C ALA A 91 -0.36 -19.45 28.81
N ARG A 92 -1.62 -19.37 28.40
CA ARG A 92 -2.77 -19.59 29.28
C ARG A 92 -2.89 -21.06 29.69
N ALA A 93 -2.70 -22.00 28.77
CA ALA A 93 -2.74 -23.42 29.07
C ALA A 93 -1.63 -23.83 30.06
N LEU A 94 -0.41 -23.31 29.88
CA LEU A 94 0.71 -23.56 30.78
C LEU A 94 0.51 -22.98 32.19
N ARG A 95 -0.21 -21.84 32.32
CA ARG A 95 -0.53 -21.22 33.62
C ARG A 95 -1.74 -21.83 34.33
N GLY A 96 -2.57 -22.59 33.62
CA GLY A 96 -3.77 -23.25 34.13
C GLY A 96 -3.64 -24.76 34.28
N GLY A 97 -2.43 -25.31 34.13
CA GLY A 97 -2.12 -26.69 34.54
C GLY A 97 -2.16 -26.82 36.07
N PRO A 98 -2.39 -28.03 36.61
CA PRO A 98 -2.60 -28.28 38.04
C PRO A 98 -1.47 -27.78 38.93
#